data_AF-A0A2D4GFE9-F1
#
_entry.id   AF-A0A2D4GFE9-F1
#
_cell.length_a   1.000
_cell.length_b   1.000
_cell.length_c   1.000
_cell.angle_alpha   90.00
_cell.angle_beta   90.00
_cell.angle_gamma   90.00
#
_symmetry.space_group_name_H-M   'P 1'
#
loop_
_entity.id
_entity.type
_entity.pdbx_description
1 polymer ?
#
loop_
_entity_poly.entity_id
_entity_poly.type
_entity_poly.pdbx_seq_one_letter_code
_entity_poly.pdbx_strand_id
1 'polypeptide(L)'
;PVVHTEVLPSPILFLNLIKEQIASPLTGPRPSSLDKRFYNMGPSLANALAVPSVDTPVVASFSSSGTPTEPEDVFKAEDKRSRQALKRNHQASAWAVRASTAASFLR
;
A
#
# COMPACT_ATOMS: atom_id res chain seq x y z
N PRO A 1 35.42 -15.55 -12.95
CA PRO A 1 34.34 -14.57 -12.66
C PRO A 1 32.97 -15.15 -13.06
N VAL A 2 32.11 -15.44 -12.08
CA VAL A 2 30.74 -15.90 -12.36
C VAL A 2 29.91 -14.66 -12.69
N VAL A 3 29.52 -14.53 -13.96
CA VAL A 3 28.58 -13.51 -14.39
C VAL A 3 27.19 -13.98 -13.95
N HIS A 4 26.65 -13.39 -12.89
CA HIS A 4 25.24 -13.54 -12.56
C HIS A 4 24.45 -12.79 -13.63
N THR A 5 24.00 -13.51 -14.65
CA THR A 5 22.99 -13.01 -15.58
C THR A 5 21.68 -12.90 -14.81
N GLU A 6 21.34 -11.69 -14.37
CA GLU A 6 19.96 -11.40 -13.96
C GLU A 6 19.06 -11.66 -15.18
N VAL A 7 18.36 -12.79 -15.15
CA VAL A 7 17.36 -13.12 -16.17
C VAL A 7 16.21 -12.14 -15.96
N LEU A 8 16.18 -11.10 -16.79
CA LEU A 8 15.07 -10.15 -16.82
C LEU A 8 13.78 -10.96 -17.07
N PRO A 9 12.79 -10.90 -16.16
CA PRO A 9 11.55 -11.64 -16.34
C PRO A 9 10.90 -11.21 -17.65
N SER A 10 10.53 -12.20 -18.47
CA SER A 10 9.87 -11.98 -19.74
C SER A 10 8.63 -11.08 -19.56
N PRO A 11 8.34 -10.15 -20.49
CA PRO A 11 7.12 -9.34 -20.49
C PRO A 11 5.82 -10.15 -20.25
N ILE A 12 5.80 -11.42 -20.65
CA ILE A 12 4.67 -12.35 -20.48
C ILE A 12 4.39 -12.65 -18.99
N LEU A 13 5.42 -12.74 -18.15
CA LEU A 13 5.26 -13.00 -16.71
C LEU A 13 4.54 -11.85 -16.02
N PHE A 14 4.79 -10.60 -16.44
CA PHE A 14 4.09 -9.44 -15.92
C PHE A 14 2.61 -9.42 -16.31
N LEU A 15 2.27 -9.85 -17.53
CA LEU A 15 0.87 -9.92 -17.97
C LEU A 15 0.05 -10.91 -17.13
N ASN A 16 0.62 -12.07 -16.81
CA ASN A 16 -0.06 -13.04 -15.94
C ASN A 16 -0.26 -12.46 -14.53
N LEU A 17 0.75 -11.80 -13.97
CA LEU A 17 0.65 -11.17 -12.66
C LEU A 17 -0.42 -10.06 -12.62
N ILE A 18 -0.52 -9.25 -13.68
CA ILE A 18 -1.56 -8.22 -13.82
C ILE A 18 -2.96 -8.86 -13.87
N LYS A 19 -3.13 -9.93 -14.65
CA LYS A 19 -4.41 -10.65 -14.74
C LYS A 19 -4.86 -11.21 -13.40
N GLU A 20 -3.97 -11.87 -12.66
CA GLU A 20 -4.24 -12.40 -11.32
C GLU A 20 -4.65 -11.29 -10.34
N GLN A 21 -3.98 -10.13 -10.41
CA GLN A 21 -4.29 -8.99 -9.54
C GLN A 21 -5.62 -8.30 -9.90
N ILE A 22 -6.02 -8.32 -11.18
CA ILE A 22 -7.35 -7.85 -11.60
C ILE A 22 -8.44 -8.82 -11.16
N ALA A 23 -8.21 -10.14 -11.30
CA ALA A 23 -9.16 -11.16 -10.87
C ALA A 23 -9.36 -11.19 -9.35
N SER A 24 -8.32 -10.80 -8.60
CA SER A 24 -8.35 -10.76 -7.14
C SER A 24 -7.73 -9.46 -6.59
N PRO A 25 -8.46 -8.33 -6.68
CA PRO A 25 -7.98 -7.05 -6.19
C PRO A 25 -7.64 -7.15 -4.71
N LEU A 26 -6.48 -6.64 -4.30
CA LEU A 26 -5.95 -6.65 -2.93
C LEU A 26 -5.41 -8.00 -2.42
N THR A 27 -5.39 -9.06 -3.22
CA THR A 27 -4.83 -10.38 -2.82
C THR A 27 -3.33 -10.53 -3.12
N GLY A 28 -2.76 -9.60 -3.89
CA GLY A 28 -1.34 -9.58 -4.21
C GLY A 28 -0.43 -9.41 -2.98
N PRO A 29 0.87 -9.74 -3.10
CA PRO A 29 1.83 -9.61 -2.01
C PRO A 29 1.76 -8.18 -1.47
N ARG A 30 1.45 -8.07 -0.19
CA ARG A 30 1.28 -6.78 0.47
C ARG A 30 2.63 -6.09 0.47
N PRO A 31 2.80 -4.95 -0.21
CA PRO A 31 4.02 -4.19 -0.09
C PRO A 31 4.11 -3.72 1.35
N SER A 32 4.90 -4.43 2.12
CA SER A 32 4.99 -4.22 3.55
C SER A 32 6.10 -3.22 3.81
N SER A 33 6.09 -2.57 4.97
CA SER A 33 7.24 -1.75 5.40
C SER A 33 8.53 -2.57 5.59
N LEU A 34 8.46 -3.91 5.53
CA LEU A 34 9.60 -4.82 5.55
C LEU A 34 10.19 -5.08 4.15
N ASP A 35 9.52 -4.63 3.08
CA ASP A 35 10.11 -4.63 1.75
C ASP A 35 11.39 -3.77 1.80
N LYS A 36 12.48 -4.29 1.21
CA LYS A 36 13.85 -3.76 1.23
C LYS A 36 13.90 -2.25 1.54
N ARG A 37 14.56 -1.87 2.65
CA ARG A 37 14.78 -0.47 2.98
C ARG A 37 15.42 0.25 1.79
N PHE A 38 14.71 1.24 1.26
CA PHE A 38 15.21 2.10 0.20
C PHE A 38 16.13 3.15 0.82
N TYR A 39 17.41 2.80 1.01
CA TYR A 39 18.43 3.66 1.64
C TYR A 39 18.74 4.94 0.86
N ASN A 40 18.37 4.96 -0.41
CA ASN A 40 18.55 6.08 -1.33
C ASN A 40 17.40 7.10 -1.26
N MET A 41 16.43 6.93 -0.35
CA MET A 41 15.33 7.88 -0.18
C MET A 41 15.59 8.83 0.98
N GLY A 42 15.51 10.14 0.69
CA GLY A 42 15.61 11.18 1.71
C GLY A 42 14.45 11.13 2.73
N PRO A 43 14.67 11.56 4.00
CA PRO A 43 13.65 11.51 5.06
C PRO A 43 12.36 12.25 4.71
N SER A 44 12.44 13.37 3.98
CA SER A 44 11.27 14.14 3.54
C SER A 44 10.33 13.32 2.65
N LEU A 45 10.89 12.61 1.66
CA LEU A 45 10.11 11.76 0.75
C LEU A 45 9.58 10.52 1.47
N ALA A 46 10.37 9.92 2.36
CA ALA A 46 9.93 8.80 3.17
C ALA A 46 8.72 9.16 4.05
N ASN A 47 8.74 10.34 4.69
CA ASN A 47 7.65 10.84 5.53
C ASN A 47 6.40 11.17 4.72
N ALA A 48 6.55 11.79 3.54
CA ALA A 48 5.42 12.09 2.66
C ALA A 48 4.69 10.83 2.15
N LEU A 49 5.41 9.71 2.04
CA LEU A 49 4.87 8.42 1.59
C LEU A 49 4.37 7.54 2.74
N ALA A 50 4.45 7.99 3.99
CA ALA A 50 3.85 7.28 5.12
C ALA A 50 2.32 7.30 5.01
N VAL A 51 1.63 6.28 5.53
CA VAL A 51 0.17 6.32 5.64
C VAL A 51 -0.18 7.34 6.72
N PRO A 52 -0.94 8.40 6.42
CA PRO A 52 -1.31 9.39 7.43
C PRO A 52 -2.16 8.75 8.52
N SER A 53 -1.79 9.00 9.78
CA SER A 53 -2.63 8.71 10.94
C SER A 53 -3.62 9.84 11.14
N VAL A 54 -4.86 9.50 11.49
CA VAL A 54 -5.83 10.49 11.95
C VAL A 54 -5.43 10.91 13.37
N ASP A 55 -5.40 12.21 13.64
CA ASP A 55 -5.04 12.75 14.94
C ASP A 55 -6.00 12.29 16.04
N THR A 56 -5.44 11.91 17.19
CA THR A 56 -6.18 11.41 18.35
C THR A 56 -7.36 12.29 18.79
N PRO A 57 -7.25 13.64 18.88
CA PRO A 57 -8.39 14.49 19.25
C PRO A 57 -9.53 14.48 18.20
N VAL A 58 -9.19 14.31 16.92
CA VAL A 58 -10.18 14.20 15.84
C VAL A 58 -10.96 12.91 15.99
N VAL A 59 -10.28 11.79 16.24
CA VAL A 59 -10.92 10.47 16.45
C VAL A 59 -11.87 10.48 17.66
N ALA A 60 -11.47 11.14 18.75
CA ALA A 60 -12.28 11.22 19.98
C ALA A 60 -13.61 11.95 19.74
N SER A 61 -13.59 13.04 18.96
CA SER A 61 -14.78 13.85 18.65
C SER A 61 -15.87 13.05 17.91
N PHE A 62 -15.50 12.13 17.02
CA PHE A 62 -16.44 11.33 16.25
C PHE A 62 -16.89 10.02 16.94
N SER A 63 -16.32 9.69 18.10
CA SER A 63 -16.63 8.43 18.81
C SER A 63 -17.80 8.57 19.79
N SER A 64 -18.38 9.76 19.94
CA SER A 64 -19.33 10.10 21.01
C SER A 64 -20.81 9.76 20.72
N SER A 65 -21.16 9.14 19.58
CA SER A 65 -22.57 8.94 19.22
C SER A 65 -22.94 7.48 18.97
N GLY A 66 -23.88 6.97 19.78
CA GLY A 66 -24.83 5.93 19.35
C GLY A 66 -24.66 4.57 20.02
N THR A 67 -25.77 4.06 20.56
CA THR A 67 -25.96 2.64 20.89
C THR A 67 -26.12 1.85 19.58
N PRO A 68 -25.39 0.73 19.37
CA PRO A 68 -25.39 0.03 18.09
C PRO A 68 -26.78 -0.56 17.78
N THR A 69 -27.29 -0.26 16.59
CA THR A 69 -28.47 -0.93 16.01
C THR A 69 -28.01 -1.68 14.75
N GLU A 70 -28.52 -2.88 14.46
CA GLU A 70 -28.13 -3.74 13.30
C GLU A 70 -27.81 -3.02 11.96
N PRO A 71 -28.61 -2.06 11.45
CA PRO A 71 -28.26 -1.32 10.24
C PRO A 71 -27.00 -0.46 10.40
N GLU A 72 -26.76 0.12 11.58
CA GLU A 72 -25.54 0.88 11.88
C GLU A 72 -24.30 -0.03 11.87
N ASP A 73 -24.40 -1.27 12.34
CA ASP A 73 -23.27 -2.21 12.34
C ASP A 73 -22.82 -2.60 10.92
N VAL A 74 -23.76 -2.76 9.98
CA VAL A 74 -23.45 -2.99 8.56
C VAL A 74 -22.69 -1.79 7.97
N PHE A 75 -23.15 -0.56 8.23
CA PHE A 75 -22.46 0.66 7.79
C PHE A 75 -21.06 0.80 8.42
N LYS A 76 -20.89 0.40 9.69
CA LYS A 76 -19.56 0.41 10.36
C LYS A 76 -18.61 -0.62 9.76
N ALA A 77 -19.11 -1.79 9.36
CA ALA A 77 -18.31 -2.82 8.70
C ALA A 77 -17.87 -2.36 7.29
N GLU A 78 -18.76 -1.70 6.54
CA GLU A 78 -18.43 -1.09 5.25
C GLU A 78 -17.40 0.03 5.41
N ASP A 79 -17.60 0.98 6.32
CA ASP A 79 -16.65 2.07 6.59
C ASP A 79 -15.25 1.53 6.91
N LYS A 80 -15.17 0.50 7.77
CA LYS A 80 -13.91 -0.16 8.09
C LYS A 80 -13.27 -0.79 6.86
N ARG A 81 -14.06 -1.42 5.97
CA ARG A 81 -13.58 -2.01 4.71
C ARG A 81 -13.07 -0.92 3.77
N SER A 82 -13.81 0.17 3.59
CA SER A 82 -13.45 1.32 2.76
C SER A 82 -12.18 2.00 3.24
N ARG A 83 -12.05 2.22 4.56
CA ARG A 83 -10.82 2.74 5.18
C ARG A 83 -9.64 1.80 4.98
N GLN A 84 -9.84 0.48 5.06
CA GLN A 84 -8.80 -0.49 4.81
C GLN A 84 -8.37 -0.50 3.33
N ALA A 85 -9.32 -0.39 2.40
CA ALA A 85 -9.03 -0.28 0.97
C ALA A 85 -8.22 0.98 0.65
N LEU A 86 -8.62 2.14 1.20
CA LEU A 86 -7.88 3.39 1.05
C LEU A 86 -6.43 3.27 1.55
N LYS A 87 -6.24 2.70 2.75
CA LYS A 87 -4.90 2.47 3.30
C LYS A 87 -4.04 1.57 2.39
N ARG A 88 -4.64 0.53 1.81
CA ARG A 88 -3.95 -0.38 0.88
C ARG A 88 -3.55 0.31 -0.42
N ASN A 89 -4.45 1.12 -0.99
CA ASN A 89 -4.17 1.88 -2.20
C ASN A 89 -3.02 2.87 -1.97
N HIS A 90 -3.05 3.60 -0.85
CA HIS A 90 -1.95 4.50 -0.47
C HIS A 90 -0.62 3.74 -0.35
N GLN A 91 -0.62 2.58 0.32
CA GLN A 91 0.58 1.75 0.45
C GLN A 91 1.12 1.27 -0.91
N ALA A 92 0.24 0.87 -1.84
CA ALA A 92 0.62 0.45 -3.18
C ALA A 92 1.22 1.61 -4.00
N SER A 93 0.58 2.79 -3.99
CA SER A 93 1.09 3.99 -4.65
C SER A 93 2.44 4.41 -4.05
N ALA A 94 2.55 4.43 -2.72
CA ALA A 94 3.79 4.73 -2.05
C ALA A 94 4.90 3.78 -2.47
N TRP A 95 4.65 2.46 -2.47
CA TRP A 95 5.61 1.46 -2.90
C TRP A 95 6.08 1.68 -4.35
N ALA A 96 5.16 1.97 -5.27
CA ALA A 96 5.50 2.26 -6.66
C ALA A 96 6.46 3.45 -6.77
N VAL A 97 6.20 4.54 -6.04
CA VAL A 97 7.10 5.70 -5.97
C VAL A 97 8.46 5.29 -5.42
N ARG A 98 8.53 4.53 -4.32
CA ARG A 98 9.81 4.08 -3.75
C ARG A 98 10.61 3.24 -4.74
N ALA A 99 9.95 2.31 -5.42
CA ALA A 99 10.57 1.45 -6.42
C ALA A 99 11.11 2.26 -7.61
N SER A 100 10.33 3.23 -8.11
CA SER A 100 10.78 4.14 -9.19
C SER A 100 11.97 5.00 -8.75
N THR A 101 11.94 5.57 -7.55
CA THR A 101 13.07 6.34 -7.00
C THR A 101 14.32 5.48 -6.80
N ALA A 102 14.17 4.23 -6.35
CA ALA A 102 15.25 3.26 -6.24
C ALA A 102 15.90 2.91 -7.59
N ALA A 103 15.07 2.66 -8.60
CA ALA A 103 15.55 2.33 -9.94
C ALA A 103 16.18 3.53 -10.67
N SER A 104 15.78 4.76 -10.33
CA SER A 104 16.27 5.98 -11.00
C SER A 104 17.77 6.26 -10.80
N PHE A 105 18.43 5.63 -9.82
CA PHE A 105 19.88 5.73 -9.61
C PHE A 105 20.71 4.83 -10.55
N LEU A 106 20.06 3.97 -11.35
CA LEU A 106 20.74 3.10 -12.34
C LEU A 106 20.87 3.77 -13.71
N ARG A 107 20.77 5.11 -13.79
CA ARG A 107 20.85 5.88 -15.03
C ARG A 107 22.13 6.69 -15.12
#